data_AF-A0A956P7T7-F1
#
_entry.id   AF-A0A956P7T7-F1
#
_cell.length_a   1.000
_cell.length_b   1.000
_cell.length_c   1.000
_cell.angle_alpha   90.00
_cell.angle_beta   90.00
_cell.angle_gamma   90.00
#
_symmetry.space_group_name_H-M   'P 1'
#
loop_
_entity.id
_entity.type
_entity.pdbx_description
1 polymer ?
#
loop_
_entity_poly.entity_id
_entity_poly.type
_entity_poly.pdbx_seq_one_letter_code
_entity_poly.pdbx_strand_id
1 'polypeptide(L)'
;MTNPPPPSREALDALWRDPAHWRWWGYVCPEDPRLVVPKCNPSMGWTLNFAHRRRAWALLFGLIALAVGPTYLAVGLGVRRVGAILLLVALSAAAVIGISVWLARPPR
;
A
#
# COMPACT_ATOMS: atom_id res chain seq x y z
N MET A 1 5.81 -30.08 10.55
CA MET A 1 4.72 -29.24 11.08
C MET A 1 4.10 -28.51 9.90
N THR A 2 2.87 -28.85 9.52
CA THR A 2 2.15 -28.18 8.42
C THR A 2 1.80 -26.76 8.86
N ASN A 3 2.10 -25.75 8.01
CA ASN A 3 1.66 -24.38 8.30
C ASN A 3 0.12 -24.34 8.40
N PRO A 4 -0.44 -23.57 9.34
CA PRO A 4 -1.89 -23.38 9.41
C PRO A 4 -2.39 -22.76 8.09
N PRO A 5 -3.63 -23.06 7.68
CA PRO A 5 -4.22 -22.42 6.51
C PRO A 5 -4.27 -20.90 6.70
N PRO A 6 -4.22 -20.12 5.62
CA PRO A 6 -4.36 -18.67 5.71
C PRO A 6 -5.69 -18.29 6.37
N PRO A 7 -5.74 -17.18 7.13
CA PRO A 7 -6.95 -16.74 7.81
C PRO A 7 -8.10 -16.49 6.83
N SER A 8 -9.31 -16.87 7.21
CA SER A 8 -10.52 -16.63 6.43
C SER A 8 -10.81 -15.13 6.31
N ARG A 9 -11.64 -14.75 5.33
CA ARG A 9 -12.06 -13.34 5.17
C ARG A 9 -12.77 -12.80 6.39
N GLU A 10 -13.63 -13.61 7.02
CA GLU A 10 -14.35 -13.23 8.23
C GLU A 10 -13.39 -12.97 9.39
N ALA A 11 -12.35 -13.80 9.55
CA ALA A 11 -11.31 -13.58 10.56
C ALA A 11 -10.53 -12.29 10.30
N LEU A 12 -10.14 -12.04 9.04
CA LEU A 12 -9.45 -10.81 8.63
C LEU A 12 -10.31 -9.55 8.82
N ASP A 13 -11.62 -9.66 8.58
CA ASP A 13 -12.56 -8.57 8.78
C ASP A 13 -12.81 -8.32 10.27
N ALA A 14 -12.84 -9.35 11.10
CA ALA A 14 -12.93 -9.21 12.55
C ALA A 14 -11.71 -8.48 13.11
N LEU A 15 -10.49 -8.86 12.69
CA LEU A 15 -9.25 -8.16 13.06
C LEU A 15 -9.27 -6.69 12.63
N TRP A 16 -9.71 -6.42 11.39
CA TRP A 16 -9.77 -5.07 10.85
C TRP A 16 -10.81 -4.18 11.55
N ARG A 17 -11.93 -4.73 12.02
CA ARG A 17 -12.97 -3.98 12.75
C ARG A 17 -12.59 -3.69 14.20
N ASP A 18 -11.61 -4.41 14.77
CA ASP A 18 -11.22 -4.22 16.15
C ASP A 18 -10.48 -2.87 16.33
N PRO A 19 -11.03 -1.92 17.11
CA PRO A 19 -10.41 -0.62 17.35
C PRO A 19 -9.05 -0.72 18.06
N ALA A 20 -8.72 -1.82 18.73
CA ALA A 20 -7.43 -2.02 19.39
C ALA A 20 -6.25 -2.05 18.39
N HIS A 21 -6.50 -2.45 17.15
CA HIS A 21 -5.51 -2.49 16.07
C HIS A 21 -5.35 -1.13 15.35
N TRP A 22 -6.21 -0.15 15.64
CA TRP A 22 -6.15 1.17 15.03
C TRP A 22 -5.39 2.16 15.91
N ARG A 23 -4.40 2.79 15.31
CA ARG A 23 -3.67 3.95 15.86
C ARG A 23 -4.06 5.18 15.06
N TRP A 24 -3.87 6.36 15.64
CA TRP A 24 -4.21 7.63 14.98
C TRP A 24 -3.50 7.82 13.61
N TRP A 25 -2.36 7.14 13.40
CA TRP A 25 -1.57 7.20 12.17
C TRP A 25 -1.71 5.97 11.26
N GLY A 26 -2.38 4.89 11.68
CA GLY A 26 -2.47 3.69 10.85
C GLY A 26 -2.90 2.42 11.57
N TYR A 27 -2.80 1.31 10.85
CA TYR A 27 -3.23 -0.02 11.30
C TYR A 27 -2.03 -0.86 11.77
N VAL A 28 -2.18 -1.55 12.90
CA VAL A 28 -1.15 -2.40 13.51
C VAL A 28 -1.80 -3.68 14.04
N CYS A 29 -1.73 -4.76 13.26
CA CYS A 29 -2.21 -6.09 13.65
C CYS A 29 -1.23 -7.18 13.18
N PRO A 30 -0.44 -7.80 14.08
CA PRO A 30 0.47 -8.90 13.73
C PRO A 30 -0.23 -10.12 13.13
N GLU A 31 -1.46 -10.39 13.56
CA GLU A 31 -2.28 -11.54 13.16
C GLU A 31 -2.84 -11.39 11.74
N ASP A 32 -2.98 -10.15 11.26
CA ASP A 32 -3.37 -9.85 9.89
C ASP A 32 -2.13 -9.85 8.97
N PRO A 33 -1.97 -10.84 8.08
CA PRO A 33 -0.81 -10.93 7.20
C PRO A 33 -0.81 -9.90 6.07
N ARG A 34 -1.92 -9.17 5.85
CA ARG A 34 -2.03 -8.16 4.77
C ARG A 34 -1.11 -6.99 5.08
N LEU A 35 -0.36 -6.54 4.06
CA LEU A 35 0.47 -5.34 4.16
C LEU A 35 -0.30 -4.07 3.82
N VAL A 36 -1.29 -4.16 2.93
CA VAL A 36 -2.16 -3.06 2.52
C VAL A 36 -3.57 -3.39 2.97
N VAL A 37 -4.18 -2.48 3.72
CA VAL A 37 -5.54 -2.62 4.24
C VAL A 37 -6.35 -1.36 3.93
N PRO A 38 -7.67 -1.44 3.72
CA PRO A 38 -8.50 -0.24 3.66
C PRO A 38 -8.41 0.53 4.99
N LYS A 39 -8.46 1.86 4.95
CA LYS A 39 -8.56 2.70 6.17
C LYS A 39 -9.89 2.44 6.88
N CYS A 40 -10.00 2.83 8.16
CA CYS A 40 -11.25 2.70 8.96
C CYS A 40 -12.50 3.12 8.18
N ASN A 41 -12.41 4.24 7.47
CA ASN A 41 -13.35 4.60 6.43
C ASN A 41 -12.78 4.18 5.07
N PRO A 42 -13.34 3.14 4.40
CA PRO A 42 -12.84 2.65 3.12
C PRO A 42 -12.82 3.69 2.00
N SER A 43 -13.65 4.75 2.09
CA SER A 43 -13.65 5.82 1.09
C SER A 43 -12.39 6.70 1.13
N MET A 44 -11.63 6.65 2.24
CA MET A 44 -10.37 7.38 2.40
C MET A 44 -9.15 6.62 1.82
N GLY A 45 -9.40 5.50 1.14
CA GLY A 45 -8.39 4.67 0.50
C GLY A 45 -7.75 3.66 1.45
N TRP A 46 -6.46 3.41 1.26
CA TRP A 46 -5.71 2.36 1.94
C TRP A 46 -4.64 2.89 2.88
N THR A 47 -4.21 2.05 3.82
CA THR A 47 -3.06 2.25 4.69
C THR A 47 -2.21 0.98 4.73
N LEU A 48 -1.05 1.06 5.36
CA LEU A 48 -0.19 -0.08 5.60
C LEU A 48 -0.44 -0.70 6.97
N ASN A 49 -0.30 -2.01 7.06
CA ASN A 49 -0.21 -2.71 8.33
C ASN A 49 1.24 -2.65 8.85
N PHE A 50 1.48 -1.79 9.83
CA PHE A 50 2.82 -1.54 10.35
C PHE A 50 3.30 -2.55 11.39
N ALA A 51 2.48 -3.56 11.72
CA ALA A 51 2.95 -4.72 12.49
C ALA A 51 4.07 -5.47 11.76
N HIS A 52 4.02 -5.50 10.42
CA HIS A 52 5.04 -6.12 9.58
C HIS A 52 6.18 -5.15 9.21
N ARG A 53 6.79 -4.51 10.22
CA ARG A 53 7.68 -3.34 10.10
C ARG A 53 8.59 -3.37 8.88
N ARG A 54 9.41 -4.42 8.68
CA ARG A 54 10.37 -4.50 7.56
C ARG A 54 9.66 -4.45 6.20
N ARG A 55 8.59 -5.25 6.04
CA ARG A 55 7.84 -5.36 4.78
C ARG A 55 7.00 -4.12 4.51
N ALA A 56 6.39 -3.55 5.54
CA ALA A 56 5.63 -2.31 5.45
C ALA A 56 6.51 -1.13 5.02
N TRP A 57 7.68 -0.95 5.65
CA TRP A 57 8.64 0.10 5.24
C TRP A 57 9.19 -0.13 3.83
N ALA A 58 9.57 -1.37 3.49
CA ALA A 58 10.04 -1.69 2.14
C ALA A 58 8.98 -1.36 1.07
N LEU A 59 7.72 -1.70 1.34
CA LEU A 59 6.61 -1.37 0.45
C LEU A 59 6.39 0.14 0.36
N LEU A 60 6.38 0.87 1.48
CA LEU A 60 6.22 2.32 1.49
C LEU A 60 7.28 3.02 0.65
N PHE A 61 8.56 2.71 0.89
CA PHE A 61 9.66 3.30 0.13
C PHE A 61 9.62 2.88 -1.33
N GLY A 62 9.22 1.65 -1.64
CA GLY A 62 9.00 1.19 -3.01
C GLY A 62 7.91 1.99 -3.73
N LEU A 63 6.78 2.24 -3.07
CA LEU A 63 5.69 3.04 -3.64
C LEU A 63 6.09 4.51 -3.83
N ILE A 64 6.84 5.11 -2.90
CA ILE A 64 7.38 6.47 -3.04
C ILE A 64 8.38 6.54 -4.19
N ALA A 65 9.29 5.57 -4.28
CA ALA A 65 10.26 5.50 -5.37
C ALA A 65 9.56 5.32 -6.73
N LEU A 66 8.49 4.53 -6.81
CA LEU A 66 7.70 4.38 -8.03
C LEU A 66 6.93 5.66 -8.40
N ALA A 67 6.41 6.37 -7.39
CA ALA A 67 5.67 7.61 -7.58
C ALA A 67 6.57 8.74 -8.12
N VAL A 68 7.76 8.89 -7.53
CA VAL A 68 8.62 10.06 -7.75
C VAL A 68 9.83 9.75 -8.64
N GLY A 69 10.38 8.55 -8.52
CA GLY A 69 11.63 8.13 -9.17
C GLY A 69 11.64 8.32 -10.69
N PRO A 70 10.63 7.87 -11.45
CA PRO A 70 10.61 8.08 -12.90
C PRO A 70 10.68 9.57 -13.28
N THR A 71 9.90 10.41 -12.60
CA THR A 71 9.88 11.86 -12.83
C THR A 71 11.22 12.50 -12.46
N TYR A 72 11.78 12.14 -11.30
CA TYR A 72 13.07 12.61 -10.85
C TYR A 72 14.18 12.28 -11.86
N LEU A 73 14.22 11.03 -12.34
CA LEU A 73 15.19 10.59 -13.35
C LEU A 73 15.00 11.33 -14.67
N ALA A 74 13.77 11.47 -15.17
CA ALA A 74 13.50 12.18 -16.42
C ALA A 74 13.98 13.64 -16.38
N VAL A 75 13.69 14.35 -15.28
CA VAL A 75 14.15 15.73 -15.08
C VAL A 75 15.67 15.79 -14.96
N GLY A 76 16.29 14.88 -14.20
CA GLY A 76 17.75 14.79 -14.08
C GLY A 76 18.47 14.51 -15.41
N LEU A 77 17.81 13.80 -16.33
CA LEU A 77 18.29 13.55 -17.70
C LEU A 77 17.97 14.70 -18.68
N GLY A 78 17.39 15.80 -18.21
CA GLY A 78 17.17 17.01 -19.01
C GLY A 78 15.82 17.10 -19.73
N VAL A 79 14.85 16.25 -19.39
CA VAL A 79 13.49 16.38 -19.91
C VAL A 79 12.85 17.66 -19.35
N ARG A 80 12.55 18.62 -20.23
CA ARG A 80 11.91 19.91 -19.87
C ARG A 80 10.49 20.09 -20.43
N ARG A 81 10.01 19.13 -21.23
CA ARG A 81 8.66 19.18 -21.82
C ARG A 81 7.63 18.94 -20.72
N VAL A 82 6.90 19.99 -20.33
CA VAL A 82 5.89 19.94 -19.26
C VAL A 82 4.87 18.82 -19.48
N GLY A 83 4.36 18.67 -20.70
CA GLY A 83 3.40 17.59 -21.02
C GLY A 83 3.96 16.18 -20.78
N ALA A 84 5.25 15.95 -21.06
CA ALA A 84 5.89 14.66 -20.80
C ALA A 84 6.05 14.39 -19.30
N ILE A 85 6.39 15.43 -18.52
CA ILE A 85 6.50 15.34 -17.06
C ILE A 85 5.12 15.04 -16.45
N LEU A 86 4.07 15.75 -16.86
CA LEU A 86 2.71 15.53 -16.36
C LEU A 86 2.20 14.12 -16.69
N LEU A 87 2.44 13.64 -17.91
CA LEU A 87 2.07 12.29 -18.30
C LEU A 87 2.79 11.26 -17.43
N LEU A 88 4.08 11.44 -17.16
CA LEU A 88 4.85 10.51 -16.34
C LEU A 88 4.36 10.47 -14.89
N VAL A 89 4.05 11.63 -14.31
CA VAL A 89 3.42 11.73 -12.98
C VAL A 89 2.08 10.98 -12.96
N ALA A 90 1.23 11.18 -13.97
CA ALA A 90 -0.06 10.50 -14.06
C ALA A 90 0.07 8.98 -14.16
N LEU A 91 1.01 8.49 -14.98
CA LEU A 91 1.29 7.05 -15.12
C LEU A 91 1.84 6.45 -13.83
N SER A 92 2.78 7.12 -13.16
CA SER A 92 3.30 6.70 -11.86
C SER A 92 2.21 6.65 -10.80
N ALA A 93 1.32 7.65 -10.74
CA ALA A 93 0.18 7.66 -9.82
C ALA A 93 -0.78 6.50 -10.11
N ALA A 94 -1.13 6.27 -11.37
CA ALA A 94 -2.00 5.16 -11.78
C ALA A 94 -1.39 3.80 -11.40
N ALA A 95 -0.08 3.63 -11.58
CA ALA A 95 0.64 2.42 -11.18
C ALA A 95 0.60 2.19 -9.66
N VAL A 96 0.86 3.23 -8.87
CA VAL A 96 0.80 3.15 -7.39
C VAL A 96 -0.61 2.79 -6.92
N ILE A 97 -1.64 3.42 -7.50
CA ILE A 97 -3.05 3.11 -7.19
C ILE A 97 -3.38 1.66 -7.57
N GLY A 98 -3.01 1.23 -8.78
CA GLY A 98 -3.24 -0.13 -9.26
C GLY A 98 -2.58 -1.20 -8.38
N ILE A 99 -1.33 -0.98 -7.97
CA ILE A 99 -0.60 -1.88 -7.05
C ILE A 99 -1.27 -1.88 -5.67
N SER A 100 -1.64 -0.72 -5.15
CA SER A 100 -2.30 -0.61 -3.84
C SER A 100 -3.64 -1.35 -3.83
N VAL A 101 -4.46 -1.18 -4.88
CA VAL A 101 -5.72 -1.89 -5.06
C VAL A 101 -5.48 -3.39 -5.14
N TRP A 102 -4.50 -3.84 -5.93
CA TRP A 102 -4.19 -5.25 -6.10
C TRP A 102 -3.73 -5.89 -4.79
N LEU A 103 -2.84 -5.23 -4.04
CA LEU A 103 -2.33 -5.70 -2.75
C LEU A 103 -3.40 -5.72 -1.65
N ALA A 104 -4.39 -4.82 -1.73
CA ALA A 104 -5.50 -4.78 -0.80
C ALA A 104 -6.55 -5.86 -1.06
N ARG A 105 -6.48 -6.59 -2.18
CA ARG A 105 -7.43 -7.67 -2.46
C ARG A 105 -7.21 -8.80 -1.45
N PRO A 106 -8.28 -9.31 -0.82
CA PRO A 106 -8.15 -10.46 0.06
C PRO A 106 -7.63 -11.68 -0.71
N PRO A 107 -6.85 -12.57 -0.04
CA PRO A 107 -6.42 -13.81 -0.66
C PRO A 107 -7.63 -14.60 -1.20
N ARG A 108 -7.43 -15.22 -2.37
CA ARG A 108 -8.44 -16.09 -3.00
C ARG A 108 -8.51 -17.42 -2.28
#